data_AF-A0A8T7DT62-F1
#
_entry.id   AF-A0A8T7DT62-F1
#
_cell.length_a   1.000
_cell.length_b   1.000
_cell.length_c   1.000
_cell.angle_alpha   90.00
_cell.angle_beta   90.00
_cell.angle_gamma   90.00
#
_symmetry.space_group_name_H-M   'P 1'
#
loop_
_entity.id
_entity.type
_entity.pdbx_description
1 polymer ?
#
loop_
_entity_poly.entity_id
_entity_poly.type
_entity_poly.pdbx_seq_one_letter_code
_entity_poly.pdbx_strand_id
1 'polypeptide(L)'
;MKTDSTGEERTMYSQHRILPLLIAALTTTLLSACDTDKPTTLQDSIVPAGAISDYNLAESILPFPNDLLFQGTTDGTINIPVADESDLADPQVAINGLDGFSTQAPISTGFSMALDPASITGTSVRLYQVAFLAGPGTPIDPASITRLTFGVDYVATVSSVDPTGSTLVIVPLRPLQPKAGYAVVITNALLGSNGNPVGSSVSYLLTRGSDPLVVSPPSTPISVDDILAVGLRPAADATQAEIDQAYTTAATLDALRSVVNPSEAALVAADTEITSPDVILHWTFSAQSITDVLAATRAQNRGFTFSPLVTGFQPTKVADSPLGAADIHVGALEIPYYLTASDTSSSPSVDPTALGSYWQGPGNTHMSYLVGNVTPVAT
;
A
#
# COMPACT_ATOMS: atom_id res chain seq x y z
N MET A 1 -11.57 -2.18 -57.97
CA MET A 1 -12.43 -2.13 -59.17
C MET A 1 -12.26 -3.48 -59.87
N LYS A 2 -13.09 -4.47 -59.48
CA LYS A 2 -14.02 -5.29 -60.31
C LYS A 2 -13.29 -6.23 -61.28
N THR A 3 -13.43 -7.56 -61.26
CA THR A 3 -14.56 -8.52 -61.04
C THR A 3 -13.93 -9.90 -60.74
N ASP A 4 -14.26 -10.71 -59.72
CA ASP A 4 -15.49 -11.45 -59.36
C ASP A 4 -15.96 -12.51 -60.37
N SER A 5 -15.94 -13.80 -59.97
CA SER A 5 -17.01 -14.75 -60.29
C SER A 5 -17.01 -15.98 -59.35
N THR A 6 -18.13 -16.12 -58.62
CA THR A 6 -18.91 -17.37 -58.33
C THR A 6 -18.20 -18.51 -57.58
N GLY A 7 -18.62 -18.99 -56.41
CA GLY A 7 -19.96 -19.05 -55.81
C GLY A 7 -20.53 -20.46 -55.99
N GLU A 8 -20.25 -21.39 -55.06
CA GLU A 8 -21.11 -22.56 -54.82
C GLU A 8 -20.98 -23.06 -53.36
N GLU A 9 -22.12 -23.01 -52.70
CA GLU A 9 -22.47 -23.47 -51.37
C GLU A 9 -22.57 -25.00 -51.37
N ARG A 10 -22.13 -25.71 -50.29
CA ARG A 10 -22.90 -26.81 -49.63
C ARG A 10 -22.10 -27.75 -48.70
N THR A 11 -22.61 -27.79 -47.46
CA THR A 11 -22.78 -28.96 -46.57
C THR A 11 -21.59 -29.50 -45.75
N MET A 12 -21.71 -29.29 -44.43
CA MET A 12 -21.07 -30.07 -43.37
C MET A 12 -21.33 -31.58 -43.54
N TYR A 13 -20.29 -32.38 -43.37
CA TYR A 13 -20.42 -33.80 -43.04
C TYR A 13 -19.55 -34.11 -41.81
N SER A 14 -20.25 -34.46 -40.73
CA SER A 14 -19.75 -35.10 -39.50
C SER A 14 -18.93 -36.35 -39.83
N GLN A 15 -17.83 -36.62 -39.12
CA GLN A 15 -17.51 -37.96 -38.60
C GLN A 15 -16.56 -37.90 -37.40
N HIS A 16 -17.01 -38.50 -36.29
CA HIS A 16 -16.18 -38.98 -35.19
C HIS A 16 -15.11 -39.97 -35.65
N ARG A 17 -13.99 -40.05 -34.89
CA ARG A 17 -13.05 -41.18 -34.67
C ARG A 17 -11.64 -40.59 -34.40
N ILE A 18 -10.72 -41.04 -33.55
CA ILE A 18 -10.54 -42.18 -32.63
C ILE A 18 -9.36 -41.77 -31.71
N LEU A 19 -9.46 -42.10 -30.41
CA LEU A 19 -8.35 -42.11 -29.44
C LEU A 19 -7.50 -43.38 -29.62
N PRO A 20 -6.17 -43.30 -29.43
CA PRO A 20 -5.47 -44.28 -28.59
C PRO A 20 -4.53 -43.54 -27.62
N LEU A 21 -4.73 -43.58 -26.30
CA LEU A 21 -4.29 -44.62 -25.36
C LEU A 21 -2.83 -45.08 -25.59
N LEU A 22 -1.91 -44.58 -24.77
CA LEU A 22 -0.62 -45.21 -24.50
C LEU A 22 -0.31 -45.09 -23.01
N ILE A 23 -0.42 -46.23 -22.34
CA ILE A 23 -0.08 -46.51 -20.95
C ILE A 23 1.40 -46.91 -20.92
N ALA A 24 2.18 -46.37 -19.99
CA ALA A 24 3.35 -47.05 -19.46
C ALA A 24 3.58 -46.64 -17.99
N ALA A 25 3.28 -47.57 -17.10
CA ALA A 25 3.60 -47.54 -15.69
C ALA A 25 5.01 -48.10 -15.46
N LEU A 26 5.83 -47.42 -14.65
CA LEU A 26 7.04 -47.87 -13.93
C LEU A 26 7.63 -46.58 -13.31
N THR A 27 7.84 -46.39 -12.01
CA THR A 27 8.49 -47.23 -11.02
C THR A 27 8.17 -46.71 -9.60
N THR A 28 7.69 -47.60 -8.73
CA THR A 28 7.86 -47.46 -7.29
C THR A 28 9.26 -47.92 -6.87
N THR A 29 9.69 -47.44 -5.70
CA THR A 29 10.95 -47.72 -4.97
C THR A 29 12.14 -46.83 -5.31
N LEU A 30 12.41 -45.86 -4.42
CA LEU A 30 13.68 -45.65 -3.71
C LEU A 30 13.46 -44.53 -2.68
N LEU A 31 12.79 -44.85 -1.56
CA LEU A 31 12.80 -44.01 -0.36
C LEU A 31 13.51 -44.80 0.75
N SER A 32 14.83 -44.78 0.67
CA SER A 32 15.75 -45.25 1.70
C SER A 32 17.04 -44.47 1.53
N ALA A 33 17.13 -43.31 2.17
CA ALA A 33 18.38 -42.62 2.43
C ALA A 33 18.23 -41.72 3.67
N CYS A 34 18.92 -42.14 4.74
CA CYS A 34 19.40 -41.38 5.89
C CYS A 34 18.44 -40.44 6.63
N ASP A 35 17.88 -41.01 7.69
CA ASP A 35 18.01 -40.53 9.06
C ASP A 35 19.33 -39.73 9.29
N THR A 36 19.21 -38.41 9.42
CA THR A 36 20.17 -37.54 10.11
C THR A 36 19.39 -36.30 10.52
N ASP A 37 19.07 -36.20 11.81
CA ASP A 37 18.45 -35.05 12.45
C ASP A 37 19.11 -33.74 11.99
N LYS A 38 18.43 -33.03 11.10
CA LYS A 38 18.58 -31.60 10.86
C LYS A 38 17.21 -30.98 11.12
N PRO A 39 17.12 -29.85 11.84
CA PRO A 39 15.83 -29.25 12.15
C PRO A 39 15.09 -28.93 10.84
N THR A 40 13.98 -29.62 10.59
CA THR A 40 13.15 -29.55 9.39
C THR A 40 12.19 -28.34 9.39
N THR A 41 12.41 -27.36 10.26
CA THR A 41 11.48 -26.25 10.51
C THR A 41 11.28 -25.33 9.29
N LEU A 42 12.18 -25.38 8.30
CA LEU A 42 12.03 -24.62 7.04
C LEU A 42 11.47 -25.44 5.88
N GLN A 43 11.59 -26.77 5.90
CA GLN A 43 11.07 -27.64 4.83
C GLN A 43 9.56 -27.89 4.96
N ASP A 44 9.03 -27.87 6.19
CA ASP A 44 7.59 -27.94 6.45
C ASP A 44 6.84 -26.67 6.01
N SER A 45 7.58 -25.58 5.74
CA SER A 45 7.03 -24.30 5.30
C SER A 45 6.90 -24.15 3.78
N ILE A 46 7.41 -25.10 2.99
CA ILE A 46 7.41 -25.03 1.50
C ILE A 46 6.22 -25.80 0.89
N VAL A 47 5.55 -26.66 1.67
CA VAL A 47 4.24 -27.23 1.32
C VAL A 47 3.28 -26.90 2.46
N PRO A 48 2.74 -25.68 2.53
CA PRO A 48 1.84 -25.32 3.60
C PRO A 48 0.61 -26.21 3.51
N ALA A 49 0.38 -27.02 4.54
CA ALA A 49 -0.87 -27.73 4.70
C ALA A 49 -2.04 -26.77 5.01
N GLY A 50 -1.78 -25.48 5.26
CA GLY A 50 -2.73 -24.41 5.60
C GLY A 50 -2.84 -23.29 4.56
N ALA A 51 -3.59 -22.24 4.90
CA ALA A 51 -3.73 -21.05 4.05
C ALA A 51 -2.40 -20.30 3.93
N ILE A 52 -2.10 -19.71 2.78
CA ILE A 52 -0.89 -18.91 2.54
C ILE A 52 -1.29 -17.46 2.44
N SER A 53 -0.51 -16.53 2.97
CA SER A 53 -0.72 -15.11 2.68
C SER A 53 -0.61 -14.82 1.18
N ASP A 54 -1.52 -14.02 0.64
CA ASP A 54 -1.50 -13.59 -0.77
C ASP A 54 -0.45 -12.49 -1.07
N TYR A 55 0.31 -12.04 -0.07
CA TYR A 55 1.32 -11.00 -0.24
C TYR A 55 2.31 -11.36 -1.35
N ASN A 56 2.25 -10.64 -2.47
CA ASN A 56 3.06 -10.91 -3.65
C ASN A 56 3.57 -9.61 -4.27
N LEU A 57 4.87 -9.37 -4.15
CA LEU A 57 5.50 -8.15 -4.68
C LEU A 57 5.59 -8.14 -6.21
N ALA A 58 5.66 -9.32 -6.86
CA ALA A 58 5.76 -9.41 -8.31
C ALA A 58 4.41 -9.14 -9.00
N GLU A 59 3.31 -9.45 -8.32
CA GLU A 59 1.94 -9.22 -8.80
C GLU A 59 1.32 -7.96 -8.18
N SER A 60 2.09 -7.19 -7.41
CA SER A 60 1.62 -5.99 -6.68
C SER A 60 0.44 -6.26 -5.75
N ILE A 61 0.35 -7.46 -5.17
CA ILE A 61 -0.67 -7.84 -4.18
C ILE A 61 -0.13 -7.49 -2.80
N LEU A 62 -0.66 -6.39 -2.26
CA LEU A 62 -0.28 -5.86 -0.95
C LEU A 62 -1.50 -5.88 0.00
N PRO A 63 -1.30 -6.14 1.31
CA PRO A 63 -2.26 -5.72 2.33
C PRO A 63 -2.59 -4.25 2.17
N PHE A 64 -3.80 -3.83 2.48
CA PHE A 64 -4.20 -2.43 2.42
C PHE A 64 -4.66 -1.96 3.79
N PRO A 65 -4.26 -0.77 4.26
CA PRO A 65 -3.24 0.13 3.69
C PRO A 65 -1.80 -0.39 3.80
N ASN A 66 -0.86 0.19 3.04
CA ASN A 66 0.55 -0.18 3.02
C ASN A 66 1.49 0.99 2.72
N ASP A 67 2.53 1.17 3.53
CA ASP A 67 3.52 2.23 3.33
C ASP A 67 4.43 2.01 2.11
N LEU A 68 4.50 0.80 1.55
CA LEU A 68 5.21 0.57 0.28
C LEU A 68 4.64 1.42 -0.87
N LEU A 69 3.39 1.87 -0.74
CA LEU A 69 2.76 2.78 -1.69
C LEU A 69 3.30 4.21 -1.61
N PHE A 70 4.18 4.56 -0.67
CA PHE A 70 4.93 5.82 -0.69
C PHE A 70 6.24 5.71 -1.48
N GLN A 71 6.63 4.52 -1.95
CA GLN A 71 7.91 4.36 -2.64
C GLN A 71 7.97 5.24 -3.89
N GLY A 72 9.08 5.98 -4.04
CA GLY A 72 9.29 6.90 -5.15
C GLY A 72 8.57 8.25 -5.04
N THR A 73 7.78 8.50 -3.99
CA THR A 73 7.23 9.84 -3.75
C THR A 73 8.32 10.87 -3.53
N THR A 74 8.09 12.10 -3.98
CA THR A 74 8.99 13.24 -3.75
C THR A 74 8.36 14.33 -2.88
N ASP A 75 7.04 14.36 -2.82
CA ASP A 75 6.22 15.29 -2.04
C ASP A 75 5.62 14.67 -0.78
N GLY A 76 5.93 13.38 -0.51
CA GLY A 76 5.49 12.69 0.69
C GLY A 76 4.00 12.37 0.67
N THR A 77 3.42 12.18 -0.51
CA THR A 77 2.08 11.62 -0.68
C THR A 77 2.15 10.17 -1.14
N ILE A 78 1.00 9.50 -1.11
CA ILE A 78 0.83 8.16 -1.67
C ILE A 78 1.15 8.21 -3.18
N ASN A 79 1.82 7.17 -3.68
CA ASN A 79 2.32 7.04 -5.04
C ASN A 79 1.91 5.69 -5.65
N ILE A 80 0.60 5.48 -5.80
CA ILE A 80 0.04 4.31 -6.48
C ILE A 80 0.26 4.48 -7.99
N PRO A 81 0.78 3.46 -8.70
CA PRO A 81 0.85 3.50 -10.16
C PRO A 81 -0.55 3.65 -10.79
N VAL A 82 -0.71 4.68 -11.61
CA VAL A 82 -1.95 4.98 -12.35
C VAL A 82 -1.65 5.09 -13.85
N ALA A 83 -2.66 4.85 -14.69
CA ALA A 83 -2.49 4.89 -16.15
C ALA A 83 -2.37 6.33 -16.68
N ASP A 84 -3.10 7.26 -16.07
CA ASP A 84 -3.11 8.69 -16.41
C ASP A 84 -3.24 9.51 -15.12
N GLU A 85 -2.17 10.19 -14.73
CA GLU A 85 -2.14 11.06 -13.54
C GLU A 85 -3.04 12.29 -13.66
N SER A 86 -3.52 12.62 -14.86
CA SER A 86 -4.43 13.75 -15.10
C SER A 86 -5.92 13.38 -15.01
N ASP A 87 -6.25 12.09 -14.92
CA ASP A 87 -7.63 11.64 -14.75
C ASP A 87 -8.09 11.75 -13.29
N LEU A 88 -8.53 12.94 -12.90
CA LEU A 88 -9.05 13.20 -11.55
C LEU A 88 -10.37 12.48 -11.23
N ALA A 89 -11.01 11.84 -12.21
CA ALA A 89 -12.16 10.98 -11.97
C ALA A 89 -11.76 9.57 -11.50
N ASP A 90 -10.49 9.19 -11.70
CA ASP A 90 -9.92 7.98 -11.13
C ASP A 90 -9.69 8.16 -9.62
N PRO A 91 -10.38 7.40 -8.75
CA PRO A 91 -10.16 7.49 -7.31
C PRO A 91 -8.71 7.18 -6.90
N GLN A 92 -7.94 6.42 -7.69
CA GLN A 92 -6.54 6.14 -7.39
C GLN A 92 -5.67 7.41 -7.53
N VAL A 93 -5.95 8.25 -8.53
CA VAL A 93 -5.28 9.56 -8.69
C VAL A 93 -5.59 10.46 -7.50
N ALA A 94 -6.85 10.48 -7.04
CA ALA A 94 -7.23 11.25 -5.86
C ALA A 94 -6.55 10.75 -4.57
N ILE A 95 -6.37 9.44 -4.42
CA ILE A 95 -5.65 8.84 -3.28
C ILE A 95 -4.17 9.23 -3.31
N ASN A 96 -3.56 9.38 -4.48
CA ASN A 96 -2.16 9.83 -4.60
C ASN A 96 -1.93 11.27 -4.10
N GLY A 97 -2.99 12.06 -3.91
CA GLY A 97 -2.91 13.37 -3.26
C GLY A 97 -2.86 13.32 -1.73
N LEU A 98 -2.98 12.12 -1.11
CA LEU A 98 -3.06 11.98 0.35
C LEU A 98 -1.69 11.72 0.98
N ASP A 99 -1.47 12.27 2.16
CA ASP A 99 -0.25 12.10 2.98
C ASP A 99 -0.30 10.90 3.94
N GLY A 100 -1.25 9.99 3.71
CA GLY A 100 -1.51 8.84 4.56
C GLY A 100 -2.87 8.22 4.29
N PHE A 101 -3.14 7.14 5.02
CA PHE A 101 -4.37 6.38 4.92
C PHE A 101 -5.38 6.80 5.99
N SER A 102 -6.64 6.45 5.76
CA SER A 102 -7.74 6.82 6.67
C SER A 102 -7.49 6.34 8.10
N THR A 103 -7.85 7.18 9.08
CA THR A 103 -7.78 6.86 10.52
C THR A 103 -8.88 5.91 10.98
N GLN A 104 -9.85 5.60 10.11
CA GLN A 104 -11.08 4.88 10.44
C GLN A 104 -11.38 3.73 9.48
N ALA A 105 -10.70 3.68 8.33
CA ALA A 105 -10.96 2.64 7.35
C ALA A 105 -10.52 1.27 7.88
N PRO A 106 -11.23 0.19 7.50
CA PRO A 106 -10.74 -1.15 7.75
C PRO A 106 -9.41 -1.39 7.04
N ILE A 107 -8.57 -2.18 7.71
CA ILE A 107 -7.29 -2.68 7.19
C ILE A 107 -7.53 -4.12 6.74
N SER A 108 -6.98 -4.56 5.61
CA SER A 108 -7.25 -5.87 5.03
C SER A 108 -6.02 -6.56 4.48
N THR A 109 -6.07 -7.89 4.45
CA THR A 109 -5.09 -8.76 3.80
C THR A 109 -5.76 -10.06 3.34
N GLY A 110 -5.24 -10.65 2.26
CA GLY A 110 -5.78 -11.86 1.63
C GLY A 110 -4.96 -13.12 1.94
N PHE A 111 -5.62 -14.26 1.82
CA PHE A 111 -5.03 -15.59 1.92
C PHE A 111 -5.54 -16.51 0.81
N SER A 112 -4.77 -17.55 0.51
CA SER A 112 -5.05 -18.49 -0.58
C SER A 112 -6.27 -19.40 -0.36
N MET A 113 -6.85 -19.39 0.83
CA MET A 113 -8.07 -20.14 1.18
C MET A 113 -8.78 -19.52 2.39
N ALA A 114 -10.01 -19.99 2.63
CA ALA A 114 -10.84 -19.53 3.73
C ALA A 114 -10.15 -19.69 5.10
N LEU A 115 -10.32 -18.70 5.97
CA LEU A 115 -9.82 -18.69 7.34
C LEU A 115 -10.81 -19.34 8.31
N ASP A 116 -10.32 -19.84 9.44
CA ASP A 116 -11.16 -20.21 10.58
C ASP A 116 -11.46 -18.97 11.44
N PRO A 117 -12.72 -18.47 11.48
CA PRO A 117 -13.06 -17.29 12.26
C PRO A 117 -12.79 -17.43 13.76
N ALA A 118 -12.82 -18.66 14.32
CA ALA A 118 -12.57 -18.89 15.74
C ALA A 118 -11.10 -18.66 16.13
N SER A 119 -10.18 -18.74 15.17
CA SER A 119 -8.76 -18.47 15.37
C SER A 119 -8.40 -16.98 15.33
N ILE A 120 -9.32 -16.11 14.90
CA ILE A 120 -9.09 -14.66 14.78
C ILE A 120 -9.21 -13.99 16.16
N THR A 121 -8.08 -13.72 16.80
CA THR A 121 -7.98 -13.21 18.16
C THR A 121 -6.79 -12.25 18.30
N GLY A 122 -6.61 -11.65 19.50
CA GLY A 122 -5.48 -10.77 19.78
C GLY A 122 -4.10 -11.45 19.80
N THR A 123 -4.03 -12.78 19.71
CA THR A 123 -2.75 -13.51 19.56
C THR A 123 -2.40 -13.75 18.10
N SER A 124 -3.39 -13.96 17.23
CA SER A 124 -3.24 -14.21 15.80
C SER A 124 -3.13 -12.93 14.98
N VAL A 125 -3.76 -11.84 15.44
CA VAL A 125 -3.75 -10.54 14.76
C VAL A 125 -3.38 -9.45 15.75
N ARG A 126 -2.23 -8.81 15.53
CA ARG A 126 -1.67 -7.77 16.40
C ARG A 126 -1.54 -6.46 15.64
N LEU A 127 -1.92 -5.36 16.28
CA LEU A 127 -1.79 -4.01 15.76
C LEU A 127 -0.96 -3.18 16.74
N TYR A 128 0.01 -2.44 16.22
CA TYR A 128 0.90 -1.59 17.00
C TYR A 128 0.84 -0.17 16.45
N GLN A 129 0.86 0.81 17.34
CA GLN A 129 1.27 2.16 16.99
C GLN A 129 2.80 2.23 17.02
N VAL A 130 3.39 2.78 15.97
CA VAL A 130 4.84 2.83 15.77
C VAL A 130 5.32 4.20 15.30
N ALA A 131 6.60 4.49 15.50
CA ALA A 131 7.31 5.52 14.74
C ALA A 131 8.30 4.87 13.76
N PHE A 132 8.66 5.62 12.72
CA PHE A 132 9.64 5.20 11.73
C PHE A 132 10.93 6.00 11.88
N LEU A 133 12.08 5.38 11.57
CA LEU A 133 13.39 6.04 11.69
C LEU A 133 13.56 7.23 10.74
N ALA A 134 12.96 7.17 9.55
CA ALA A 134 13.12 8.20 8.52
C ALA A 134 11.83 8.48 7.71
N GLY A 135 10.66 8.08 8.22
CA GLY A 135 9.35 8.27 7.59
C GLY A 135 8.68 6.98 7.10
N PRO A 136 7.50 7.07 6.47
CA PRO A 136 6.74 5.93 5.96
C PRO A 136 7.60 5.04 5.06
N GLY A 137 7.46 3.72 5.21
CA GLY A 137 8.19 2.75 4.40
C GLY A 137 9.68 2.61 4.76
N THR A 138 10.11 3.22 5.86
CA THR A 138 11.44 3.04 6.46
C THR A 138 11.34 2.15 7.71
N PRO A 139 12.46 1.64 8.24
CA PRO A 139 12.40 0.74 9.39
C PRO A 139 11.68 1.37 10.60
N ILE A 140 11.00 0.53 11.37
CA ILE A 140 10.38 0.91 12.64
C ILE A 140 11.46 1.35 13.65
N ASP A 141 11.20 2.42 14.39
CA ASP A 141 12.01 2.82 15.55
C ASP A 141 11.71 1.89 16.75
N PRO A 142 12.68 1.07 17.19
CA PRO A 142 12.47 0.15 18.31
C PRO A 142 12.18 0.86 19.64
N ALA A 143 12.47 2.16 19.76
CA ALA A 143 12.17 2.94 20.96
C ALA A 143 10.70 3.41 21.02
N SER A 144 9.92 3.27 19.94
CA SER A 144 8.58 3.83 19.83
C SER A 144 7.59 2.81 19.26
N ILE A 145 7.31 1.78 20.05
CA ILE A 145 6.32 0.73 19.72
C ILE A 145 5.33 0.62 20.88
N THR A 146 4.04 0.71 20.59
CA THR A 146 2.96 0.52 21.56
C THR A 146 1.91 -0.44 20.99
N ARG A 147 1.70 -1.58 21.64
CA ARG A 147 0.68 -2.56 21.24
C ARG A 147 -0.73 -2.03 21.54
N LEU A 148 -1.61 -2.08 20.55
CA LEU A 148 -3.04 -1.81 20.72
C LEU A 148 -3.77 -3.07 21.21
N THR A 149 -4.90 -2.89 21.88
CA THR A 149 -5.63 -3.98 22.54
C THR A 149 -6.78 -4.49 21.69
N PHE A 150 -6.74 -5.77 21.33
CA PHE A 150 -7.84 -6.46 20.64
C PHE A 150 -9.14 -6.42 21.47
N GLY A 151 -10.26 -6.10 20.83
CA GLY A 151 -11.58 -5.94 21.46
C GLY A 151 -11.79 -4.57 22.14
N VAL A 152 -10.75 -3.74 22.27
CA VAL A 152 -10.82 -2.40 22.86
C VAL A 152 -10.50 -1.31 21.85
N ASP A 153 -9.35 -1.44 21.18
CA ASP A 153 -8.86 -0.48 20.20
C ASP A 153 -9.20 -0.91 18.77
N TYR A 154 -9.22 -2.22 18.50
CA TYR A 154 -9.57 -2.80 17.21
C TYR A 154 -10.18 -4.20 17.37
N VAL A 155 -10.87 -4.68 16.34
CA VAL A 155 -11.28 -6.08 16.19
C VAL A 155 -10.84 -6.60 14.82
N ALA A 156 -10.80 -7.91 14.64
CA ALA A 156 -10.58 -8.51 13.34
C ALA A 156 -11.62 -9.58 13.04
N THR A 157 -11.96 -9.75 11.77
CA THR A 157 -12.95 -10.72 11.28
C THR A 157 -12.65 -11.04 9.82
N VAL A 158 -13.27 -12.10 9.31
CA VAL A 158 -13.35 -12.34 7.87
C VAL A 158 -14.24 -11.28 7.21
N SER A 159 -13.87 -10.83 6.01
CA SER A 159 -14.63 -9.86 5.23
C SER A 159 -16.04 -10.35 4.91
N SER A 160 -17.05 -9.52 5.14
CA SER A 160 -18.45 -9.85 4.80
C SER A 160 -18.76 -9.73 3.31
N VAL A 161 -17.88 -9.09 2.53
CA VAL A 161 -18.05 -8.91 1.08
C VAL A 161 -17.25 -9.92 0.26
N ASP A 162 -16.40 -10.73 0.92
CA ASP A 162 -15.67 -11.83 0.30
C ASP A 162 -16.40 -13.16 0.58
N PRO A 163 -17.09 -13.75 -0.41
CA PRO A 163 -17.81 -15.01 -0.22
C PRO A 163 -16.87 -16.20 0.00
N THR A 164 -15.58 -16.08 -0.33
CA THR A 164 -14.60 -17.16 -0.14
C THR A 164 -14.15 -17.25 1.31
N GLY A 165 -14.34 -16.20 2.10
CA GLY A 165 -13.90 -16.13 3.48
C GLY A 165 -12.38 -16.11 3.65
N SER A 166 -11.65 -15.71 2.61
CA SER A 166 -10.18 -15.75 2.58
C SER A 166 -9.56 -14.38 2.88
N THR A 167 -10.38 -13.33 2.95
CA THR A 167 -9.95 -11.96 3.28
C THR A 167 -10.10 -11.68 4.78
N LEU A 168 -9.01 -11.39 5.46
CA LEU A 168 -9.00 -10.86 6.83
C LEU A 168 -9.19 -9.35 6.80
N VAL A 169 -10.05 -8.84 7.70
CA VAL A 169 -10.31 -7.41 7.89
C VAL A 169 -10.13 -7.05 9.36
N ILE A 170 -9.37 -6.00 9.62
CA ILE A 170 -9.08 -5.43 10.93
C ILE A 170 -9.77 -4.07 10.99
N VAL A 171 -10.66 -3.89 11.95
CA VAL A 171 -11.51 -2.69 12.07
C VAL A 171 -11.11 -1.94 13.34
N PRO A 172 -10.58 -0.72 13.24
CA PRO A 172 -10.41 0.16 14.39
C PRO A 172 -11.76 0.43 15.06
N LEU A 173 -11.83 0.31 16.39
CA LEU A 173 -13.02 0.65 17.18
C LEU A 173 -13.07 2.13 17.54
N ARG A 174 -11.96 2.84 17.33
CA ARG A 174 -11.80 4.28 17.54
C ARG A 174 -10.92 4.84 16.43
N PRO A 175 -11.05 6.14 16.10
CA PRO A 175 -10.10 6.82 15.25
C PRO A 175 -8.67 6.56 15.70
N LEU A 176 -7.89 5.99 14.78
CA LEU A 176 -6.45 5.95 14.90
C LEU A 176 -5.95 7.39 15.06
N GLN A 177 -4.89 7.55 15.85
CA GLN A 177 -4.23 8.83 15.98
C GLN A 177 -3.77 9.30 14.59
N PRO A 178 -4.18 10.50 14.13
CA PRO A 178 -3.71 11.04 12.87
C PRO A 178 -2.21 11.29 12.93
N LYS A 179 -1.54 11.31 11.77
CA LYS A 179 -0.10 11.59 11.69
C LYS A 179 0.76 10.59 12.51
N ALA A 180 0.35 9.34 12.54
CA ALA A 180 1.04 8.28 13.27
C ALA A 180 1.23 7.05 12.37
N GLY A 181 2.32 6.31 12.62
CA GLY A 181 2.58 5.03 11.98
C GLY A 181 1.92 3.88 12.74
N TYR A 182 1.58 2.83 12.00
CA TYR A 182 1.04 1.60 12.54
C TYR A 182 1.69 0.40 11.88
N ALA A 183 1.81 -0.69 12.62
CA ALA A 183 2.28 -1.97 12.11
C ALA A 183 1.25 -3.05 12.42
N VAL A 184 0.95 -3.89 11.43
CA VAL A 184 0.12 -5.08 11.60
C VAL A 184 1.02 -6.30 11.59
N VAL A 185 0.77 -7.24 12.49
CA VAL A 185 1.44 -8.54 12.54
C VAL A 185 0.38 -9.63 12.54
N ILE A 186 0.51 -10.55 11.58
CA ILE A 186 -0.23 -11.80 11.53
C ILE A 186 0.70 -12.92 12.00
N THR A 187 0.21 -13.77 12.89
CA THR A 187 0.98 -14.89 13.43
C THR A 187 0.47 -16.26 12.98
N ASN A 188 1.27 -17.30 13.21
CA ASN A 188 0.94 -18.71 12.97
C ASN A 188 -0.21 -19.22 13.87
N ALA A 189 -0.69 -18.45 14.84
CA ALA A 189 -1.89 -18.76 15.60
C ALA A 189 -3.18 -18.55 14.78
N LEU A 190 -3.12 -17.82 13.66
CA LEU A 190 -4.22 -17.77 12.70
C LEU A 190 -4.29 -19.11 11.97
N LEU A 191 -5.51 -19.68 11.86
CA LEU A 191 -5.73 -20.96 11.20
C LEU A 191 -6.54 -20.77 9.92
N GLY A 192 -6.22 -21.61 8.92
CA GLY A 192 -7.11 -21.84 7.80
C GLY A 192 -8.35 -22.64 8.23
N SER A 193 -9.39 -22.62 7.39
CA SER A 193 -10.61 -23.44 7.56
C SER A 193 -10.36 -24.96 7.62
N ASN A 194 -9.17 -25.41 7.22
CA ASN A 194 -8.71 -26.78 7.35
C ASN A 194 -8.05 -27.10 8.71
N GLY A 195 -7.98 -26.13 9.63
CA GLY A 195 -7.43 -26.27 10.98
C GLY A 195 -5.90 -26.14 11.06
N ASN A 196 -5.21 -25.91 9.94
CA ASN A 196 -3.76 -25.75 9.91
C ASN A 196 -3.35 -24.27 10.04
N PRO A 197 -2.20 -23.96 10.68
CA PRO A 197 -1.64 -22.62 10.71
C PRO A 197 -1.51 -21.99 9.33
N VAL A 198 -1.75 -20.68 9.24
CA VAL A 198 -1.44 -19.93 8.03
C VAL A 198 0.08 -19.83 7.81
N GLY A 199 0.51 -19.87 6.56
CA GLY A 199 1.91 -19.79 6.13
C GLY A 199 2.28 -18.45 5.49
N SER A 200 3.56 -18.11 5.54
CA SER A 200 4.12 -16.93 4.88
C SER A 200 4.17 -17.09 3.37
N SER A 201 4.02 -15.99 2.64
CA SER A 201 4.29 -15.98 1.20
C SER A 201 5.79 -15.98 0.91
N VAL A 202 6.17 -16.42 -0.28
CA VAL A 202 7.58 -16.39 -0.72
C VAL A 202 8.13 -14.95 -0.73
N SER A 203 7.33 -13.97 -1.15
CA SER A 203 7.72 -12.55 -1.14
C SER A 203 8.06 -12.07 0.27
N TYR A 204 7.31 -12.52 1.27
CA TYR A 204 7.59 -12.18 2.66
C TYR A 204 8.86 -12.87 3.18
N LEU A 205 9.01 -14.17 2.89
CA LEU A 205 10.19 -14.94 3.30
C LEU A 205 11.49 -14.36 2.74
N LEU A 206 11.48 -13.89 1.49
CA LEU A 206 12.64 -13.26 0.85
C LEU A 206 13.00 -11.90 1.47
N THR A 207 12.01 -11.13 1.93
CA THR A 207 12.23 -9.79 2.49
C THR A 207 12.48 -9.78 3.99
N ARG A 208 12.07 -10.82 4.72
CA ARG A 208 12.41 -10.97 6.15
C ARG A 208 13.76 -11.63 6.41
N GLY A 209 14.34 -12.31 5.42
CA GLY A 209 15.60 -13.06 5.58
C GLY A 209 16.81 -12.18 5.93
N SER A 210 17.81 -12.77 6.59
CA SER A 210 19.07 -12.09 6.92
C SER A 210 20.14 -12.20 5.82
N ASP A 211 19.99 -13.15 4.92
CA ASP A 211 20.98 -13.41 3.87
C ASP A 211 20.77 -12.48 2.67
N PRO A 212 21.84 -11.91 2.10
CA PRO A 212 21.74 -11.08 0.92
C PRO A 212 21.32 -11.91 -0.29
N LEU A 213 20.38 -11.37 -1.08
CA LEU A 213 19.92 -12.02 -2.32
C LEU A 213 20.86 -11.73 -3.50
N VAL A 214 21.58 -10.61 -3.45
CA VAL A 214 22.62 -10.28 -4.43
C VAL A 214 23.99 -10.72 -3.91
N VAL A 215 24.54 -11.79 -4.49
CA VAL A 215 25.97 -12.10 -4.45
C VAL A 215 26.62 -11.62 -5.76
N SER A 216 27.69 -10.82 -5.64
CA SER A 216 28.54 -10.39 -6.77
C SER A 216 29.08 -11.62 -7.55
N PRO A 217 29.53 -11.49 -8.82
CA PRO A 217 29.29 -12.45 -9.91
C PRO A 217 29.78 -13.90 -9.65
N PRO A 218 29.18 -14.89 -10.33
CA PRO A 218 29.12 -16.28 -9.88
C PRO A 218 30.50 -16.91 -9.92
N SER A 219 31.07 -17.24 -8.76
CA SER A 219 32.33 -18.00 -8.72
C SER A 219 32.56 -18.87 -7.49
N THR A 220 31.54 -19.27 -6.72
CA THR A 220 31.67 -20.43 -5.79
C THR A 220 30.34 -21.08 -5.44
N PRO A 221 30.35 -22.36 -4.96
CA PRO A 221 29.18 -23.23 -4.89
C PRO A 221 28.35 -23.08 -3.61
N ILE A 222 27.16 -23.61 -3.75
CA ILE A 222 25.86 -23.33 -3.13
C ILE A 222 25.63 -24.02 -1.77
N SER A 223 25.05 -23.29 -0.81
CA SER A 223 24.53 -23.79 0.49
C SER A 223 23.01 -23.98 0.40
N VAL A 224 22.40 -24.62 1.39
CA VAL A 224 20.94 -24.91 1.42
C VAL A 224 20.07 -23.63 1.31
N ASP A 225 20.67 -22.44 1.51
CA ASP A 225 20.14 -21.09 1.23
C ASP A 225 19.82 -20.83 -0.26
N ASP A 226 20.35 -21.64 -1.17
CA ASP A 226 20.10 -21.53 -2.60
C ASP A 226 18.71 -22.01 -3.03
N ILE A 227 17.95 -22.75 -2.22
CA ILE A 227 16.62 -23.23 -2.65
C ILE A 227 15.61 -22.07 -2.75
N LEU A 228 15.76 -21.02 -1.93
CA LEU A 228 14.97 -19.79 -2.06
C LEU A 228 15.53 -18.85 -3.14
N ALA A 229 16.84 -18.91 -3.39
CA ALA A 229 17.50 -18.21 -4.51
C ALA A 229 17.29 -18.92 -5.87
N VAL A 230 16.87 -20.19 -5.92
CA VAL A 230 16.62 -20.94 -7.16
C VAL A 230 15.51 -20.28 -8.00
N GLY A 231 14.59 -19.53 -7.41
CA GLY A 231 13.56 -18.77 -8.14
C GLY A 231 14.04 -17.43 -8.71
N LEU A 232 15.12 -16.86 -8.16
CA LEU A 232 15.71 -15.59 -8.62
C LEU A 232 16.97 -15.79 -9.48
N ARG A 233 17.50 -17.00 -9.56
CA ARG A 233 18.64 -17.32 -10.40
C ARG A 233 18.18 -17.50 -11.85
N PRO A 234 18.73 -16.75 -12.81
CA PRO A 234 18.48 -17.00 -14.23
C PRO A 234 18.78 -18.46 -14.57
N ALA A 235 17.98 -19.04 -15.46
CA ALA A 235 18.26 -20.37 -16.00
C ALA A 235 19.66 -20.41 -16.64
N ALA A 236 20.27 -21.60 -16.73
CA ALA A 236 21.60 -21.74 -17.29
C ALA A 236 21.70 -21.27 -18.77
N ASP A 237 20.57 -21.25 -19.47
CA ASP A 237 20.38 -20.78 -20.84
C ASP A 237 19.70 -19.41 -20.95
N ALA A 238 19.55 -18.69 -19.84
CA ALA A 238 18.93 -17.37 -19.82
C ALA A 238 19.73 -16.36 -20.68
N THR A 239 18.99 -15.51 -21.38
CA THR A 239 19.53 -14.37 -22.12
C THR A 239 20.08 -13.31 -21.17
N GLN A 240 20.96 -12.44 -21.66
CA GLN A 240 21.50 -11.34 -20.85
C GLN A 240 20.40 -10.43 -20.28
N ALA A 241 19.32 -10.21 -21.02
CA ALA A 241 18.20 -9.40 -20.56
C ALA A 241 17.46 -10.03 -19.37
N GLU A 242 17.27 -11.35 -19.38
CA GLU A 242 16.67 -12.09 -18.27
C GLU A 242 17.58 -12.09 -17.04
N ILE A 243 18.90 -12.16 -17.26
CA ILE A 243 19.91 -12.01 -16.22
C ILE A 243 19.84 -10.62 -15.58
N ASP A 244 19.81 -9.56 -16.38
CA ASP A 244 19.75 -8.17 -15.90
C ASP A 244 18.44 -7.89 -15.12
N GLN A 245 17.32 -8.44 -15.59
CA GLN A 245 16.04 -8.34 -14.90
C GLN A 245 16.07 -9.07 -13.54
N ALA A 246 16.63 -10.28 -13.49
CA ALA A 246 16.78 -11.01 -12.24
C ALA A 246 17.64 -10.27 -11.21
N TYR A 247 18.74 -9.65 -11.64
CA TYR A 247 19.56 -8.81 -10.76
C TYR A 247 18.80 -7.58 -10.27
N THR A 248 18.01 -6.93 -11.12
CA THR A 248 17.19 -5.79 -10.73
C THR A 248 16.16 -6.19 -9.67
N THR A 249 15.48 -7.32 -9.86
CA THR A 249 14.52 -7.87 -8.89
C THR A 249 15.21 -8.26 -7.57
N ALA A 250 16.38 -8.88 -7.62
CA ALA A 250 17.13 -9.21 -6.41
C ALA A 250 17.55 -7.95 -5.64
N ALA A 251 17.99 -6.91 -6.34
CA ALA A 251 18.37 -5.64 -5.74
C ALA A 251 17.19 -4.91 -5.09
N THR A 252 16.00 -4.93 -5.71
CA THR A 252 14.80 -4.33 -5.10
C THR A 252 14.35 -5.11 -3.86
N LEU A 253 14.40 -6.45 -3.89
CA LEU A 253 14.11 -7.28 -2.72
C LEU A 253 15.11 -7.06 -1.59
N ASP A 254 16.41 -6.93 -1.88
CA ASP A 254 17.44 -6.60 -0.88
C ASP A 254 17.22 -5.20 -0.28
N ALA A 255 16.77 -4.22 -1.07
CA ALA A 255 16.40 -2.91 -0.54
C ALA A 255 15.21 -3.02 0.43
N LEU A 256 14.17 -3.77 0.08
CA LEU A 256 13.04 -4.03 0.97
C LEU A 256 13.44 -4.81 2.22
N ARG A 257 14.41 -5.72 2.10
CA ARG A 257 14.96 -6.49 3.22
C ARG A 257 15.59 -5.59 4.28
N SER A 258 16.23 -4.49 3.87
CA SER A 258 16.74 -3.46 4.78
C SER A 258 15.66 -2.71 5.57
N VAL A 259 14.39 -2.87 5.20
CA VAL A 259 13.22 -2.30 5.89
C VAL A 259 12.47 -3.35 6.68
N VAL A 260 12.11 -4.47 6.03
CA VAL A 260 11.26 -5.53 6.60
C VAL A 260 11.98 -6.25 7.73
N ASN A 261 13.22 -6.70 7.53
CA ASN A 261 13.96 -7.44 8.57
C ASN A 261 14.14 -6.64 9.89
N PRO A 262 14.66 -5.40 9.89
CA PRO A 262 14.78 -4.63 11.13
C PRO A 262 13.43 -4.24 11.74
N SER A 263 12.39 -4.03 10.93
CA SER A 263 11.05 -3.75 11.44
C SER A 263 10.46 -4.95 12.18
N GLU A 264 10.59 -6.16 11.64
CA GLU A 264 10.20 -7.39 12.33
C GLU A 264 10.98 -7.56 13.63
N ALA A 265 12.30 -7.37 13.58
CA ALA A 265 13.15 -7.48 14.76
C ALA A 265 12.74 -6.49 15.87
N ALA A 266 12.40 -5.25 15.49
CA ALA A 266 11.90 -4.25 16.43
C ALA A 266 10.55 -4.67 17.07
N LEU A 267 9.62 -5.20 16.27
CA LEU A 267 8.32 -5.67 16.74
C LEU A 267 8.46 -6.86 17.70
N VAL A 268 9.27 -7.86 17.35
CA VAL A 268 9.54 -9.04 18.19
C VAL A 268 10.28 -8.65 19.47
N ALA A 269 11.19 -7.67 19.41
CA ALA A 269 11.86 -7.16 20.61
C ALA A 269 10.91 -6.41 21.56
N ALA A 270 9.90 -5.72 21.02
CA ALA A 270 8.92 -4.98 21.79
C ALA A 270 7.77 -5.85 22.34
N ASP A 271 7.47 -6.98 21.71
CA ASP A 271 6.39 -7.89 22.09
C ASP A 271 6.91 -9.29 22.42
N THR A 272 7.09 -9.56 23.71
CA THR A 272 7.63 -10.84 24.20
C THR A 272 6.68 -12.03 24.00
N GLU A 273 5.44 -11.81 23.55
CA GLU A 273 4.48 -12.89 23.28
C GLU A 273 4.61 -13.49 21.87
N ILE A 274 5.48 -12.92 21.02
CA ILE A 274 5.75 -13.43 19.66
C ILE A 274 7.24 -13.64 19.46
N THR A 275 7.59 -14.62 18.64
CA THR A 275 8.96 -14.81 18.13
C THR A 275 8.99 -14.68 16.62
N SER A 276 10.16 -14.46 16.02
CA SER A 276 10.28 -14.34 14.56
C SER A 276 9.64 -15.53 13.82
N PRO A 277 9.85 -16.81 14.19
CA PRO A 277 9.15 -17.94 13.56
C PRO A 277 7.62 -17.88 13.61
N ASP A 278 7.04 -17.17 14.59
CA ASP A 278 5.59 -17.04 14.71
C ASP A 278 5.01 -16.02 13.74
N VAL A 279 5.81 -15.05 13.28
CA VAL A 279 5.34 -14.00 12.37
C VAL A 279 5.17 -14.57 10.97
N ILE A 280 3.96 -14.47 10.44
CA ILE A 280 3.60 -14.93 9.09
C ILE A 280 3.67 -13.82 8.07
N LEU A 281 3.22 -12.63 8.48
CA LEU A 281 3.25 -11.43 7.69
C LEU A 281 3.27 -10.23 8.64
N HIS A 282 4.09 -9.24 8.33
CA HIS A 282 3.95 -7.92 8.90
C HIS A 282 4.00 -6.88 7.79
N TRP A 283 3.31 -5.76 8.00
CA TRP A 283 3.42 -4.58 7.16
C TRP A 283 3.12 -3.35 7.99
N THR A 284 3.48 -2.18 7.45
CA THR A 284 3.25 -0.89 8.09
C THR A 284 2.36 -0.01 7.24
N PHE A 285 1.68 0.92 7.89
CA PHE A 285 0.94 1.98 7.23
C PHE A 285 0.93 3.25 8.07
N SER A 286 0.86 4.39 7.40
CA SER A 286 0.84 5.72 8.02
C SER A 286 -0.56 6.33 7.93
N ALA A 287 -1.10 6.79 9.05
CA ALA A 287 -2.38 7.48 9.07
C ALA A 287 -2.25 8.93 8.57
N GLN A 288 -3.20 9.37 7.75
CA GLN A 288 -3.24 10.70 7.16
C GLN A 288 -3.26 11.80 8.22
N SER A 289 -2.75 12.97 7.84
CA SER A 289 -2.99 14.18 8.62
C SER A 289 -4.37 14.74 8.30
N ILE A 290 -5.18 14.92 9.34
CA ILE A 290 -6.52 15.54 9.21
C ILE A 290 -6.60 16.93 9.84
N THR A 291 -5.58 17.32 10.60
CA THR A 291 -5.58 18.57 11.36
C THR A 291 -4.50 19.55 10.96
N ASP A 292 -3.35 19.09 10.46
CA ASP A 292 -2.17 19.97 10.35
C ASP A 292 -2.36 21.05 9.30
N VAL A 293 -2.92 20.69 8.14
CA VAL A 293 -3.24 21.64 7.06
C VAL A 293 -4.21 22.70 7.59
N LEU A 294 -5.35 22.30 8.16
CA LEU A 294 -6.35 23.24 8.68
C LEU A 294 -5.82 24.08 9.85
N ALA A 295 -4.96 23.52 10.70
CA ALA A 295 -4.32 24.25 11.79
C ALA A 295 -3.34 25.30 11.25
N ALA A 296 -2.52 24.94 10.25
CA ALA A 296 -1.60 25.86 9.59
C ALA A 296 -2.36 26.95 8.82
N THR A 297 -3.38 26.58 8.05
CA THR A 297 -4.30 27.52 7.41
C THR A 297 -4.91 28.47 8.43
N ARG A 298 -5.40 27.98 9.59
CA ARG A 298 -5.95 28.84 10.65
C ARG A 298 -4.89 29.76 11.26
N ALA A 299 -3.65 29.30 11.42
CA ALA A 299 -2.57 30.10 11.97
C ALA A 299 -2.13 31.22 11.01
N GLN A 300 -2.15 30.94 9.70
CA GLN A 300 -1.80 31.88 8.64
C GLN A 300 -2.93 32.84 8.30
N ASN A 301 -4.16 32.33 8.22
CA ASN A 301 -5.38 33.12 8.15
C ASN A 301 -5.67 33.69 9.54
N ARG A 302 -4.83 34.62 9.98
CA ARG A 302 -5.21 35.51 11.07
C ARG A 302 -6.46 36.22 10.62
N GLY A 303 -7.58 35.91 11.28
CA GLY A 303 -8.87 36.52 10.98
C GLY A 303 -8.67 38.02 10.81
N PHE A 304 -9.19 38.55 9.70
CA PHE A 304 -9.37 39.98 9.54
C PHE A 304 -10.23 40.43 10.72
N THR A 305 -9.61 40.88 11.80
CA THR A 305 -10.32 41.70 12.77
C THR A 305 -10.81 42.89 11.97
N PHE A 306 -12.13 43.07 11.91
CA PHE A 306 -12.79 44.28 11.43
C PHE A 306 -12.31 45.45 12.29
N SER A 307 -11.11 45.92 12.03
CA SER A 307 -10.64 47.24 12.38
C SER A 307 -11.14 48.16 11.27
N PRO A 308 -11.72 49.34 11.56
CA PRO A 308 -12.18 50.27 10.53
C PRO A 308 -11.05 50.74 9.58
N LEU A 309 -9.79 50.38 9.86
CA LEU A 309 -8.71 50.35 8.89
C LEU A 309 -8.41 48.90 8.48
N VAL A 310 -9.04 48.44 7.41
CA VAL A 310 -8.46 47.35 6.64
C VAL A 310 -7.29 47.95 5.85
N THR A 311 -6.08 47.45 6.05
CA THR A 311 -4.98 47.62 5.08
C THR A 311 -5.35 46.83 3.83
N GLY A 312 -6.12 47.46 2.92
CA GLY A 312 -6.62 46.87 1.67
C GLY A 312 -8.02 47.36 1.28
N PHE A 313 -8.95 47.39 2.23
CA PHE A 313 -10.28 47.98 2.05
C PHE A 313 -10.29 49.42 2.56
N GLN A 314 -10.01 50.35 1.65
CA GLN A 314 -10.19 51.80 1.84
C GLN A 314 -11.43 52.23 1.07
N PRO A 315 -12.65 51.98 1.60
CA PRO A 315 -13.86 52.25 0.87
C PRO A 315 -13.99 53.75 0.66
N THR A 316 -13.79 54.20 -0.58
CA THR A 316 -14.03 55.60 -0.91
C THR A 316 -15.53 55.76 -1.11
N LYS A 317 -16.14 56.78 -0.51
CA LYS A 317 -17.52 57.13 -0.84
C LYS A 317 -17.57 57.50 -2.31
N VAL A 318 -18.26 56.69 -3.11
CA VAL A 318 -18.32 56.91 -4.57
C VAL A 318 -19.57 57.71 -4.93
N ALA A 319 -20.65 57.59 -4.16
CA ALA A 319 -21.88 58.34 -4.35
C ALA A 319 -22.77 58.35 -3.11
N ASP A 320 -23.67 59.33 -3.05
CA ASP A 320 -24.88 59.25 -2.21
C ASP A 320 -25.87 58.28 -2.84
N SER A 321 -26.60 57.52 -2.02
CA SER A 321 -27.74 56.74 -2.50
C SER A 321 -28.73 57.64 -3.25
N PRO A 322 -29.36 57.18 -4.35
CA PRO A 322 -30.33 57.97 -5.11
C PRO A 322 -31.49 58.56 -4.28
N LEU A 323 -31.75 57.99 -3.10
CA LEU A 323 -32.79 58.44 -2.16
C LEU A 323 -32.23 59.17 -0.93
N GLY A 324 -30.91 59.45 -0.88
CA GLY A 324 -30.26 60.24 0.18
C GLY A 324 -30.21 59.58 1.56
N ALA A 325 -30.62 58.31 1.69
CA ALA A 325 -30.73 57.62 2.98
C ALA A 325 -29.51 56.74 3.34
N ALA A 326 -28.52 56.63 2.46
CA ALA A 326 -27.32 55.81 2.68
C ALA A 326 -26.12 56.31 1.85
N ASP A 327 -24.91 56.10 2.37
CA ASP A 327 -23.65 56.30 1.65
C ASP A 327 -23.27 55.01 0.90
N ILE A 328 -22.86 55.14 -0.37
CA ILE A 328 -22.35 54.01 -1.17
C ILE A 328 -20.82 54.02 -1.11
N HIS A 329 -20.29 52.94 -0.55
CA HIS A 329 -18.87 52.70 -0.36
C HIS A 329 -18.41 51.58 -1.29
N VAL A 330 -17.35 51.81 -2.05
CA VAL A 330 -16.70 50.79 -2.88
C VAL A 330 -15.25 50.65 -2.44
N GLY A 331 -14.81 49.41 -2.22
CA GLY A 331 -13.43 49.09 -1.90
C GLY A 331 -13.10 47.67 -2.34
N ALA A 332 -11.80 47.37 -2.46
CA ALA A 332 -11.32 46.02 -2.73
C ALA A 332 -11.03 45.28 -1.42
N LEU A 333 -11.33 43.99 -1.38
CA LEU A 333 -10.94 43.11 -0.28
C LEU A 333 -10.00 42.05 -0.86
N GLU A 334 -8.76 42.03 -0.39
CA GLU A 334 -7.81 40.98 -0.73
C GLU A 334 -8.03 39.78 0.19
N ILE A 335 -8.41 38.65 -0.40
CA ILE A 335 -8.61 37.38 0.31
C ILE A 335 -7.59 36.40 -0.25
N PRO A 336 -6.79 35.73 0.58
CA PRO A 336 -5.89 34.69 0.09
C PRO A 336 -6.73 33.54 -0.49
N TYR A 337 -6.44 33.18 -1.74
CA TYR A 337 -7.03 32.05 -2.44
C TYR A 337 -5.94 31.00 -2.66
N TYR A 338 -6.20 29.77 -2.21
CA TYR A 338 -5.21 28.70 -2.14
C TYR A 338 -5.44 27.59 -3.18
N LEU A 339 -6.38 27.83 -4.09
CA LEU A 339 -6.64 27.00 -5.26
C LEU A 339 -6.27 27.78 -6.51
N THR A 340 -6.09 27.09 -7.63
CA THR A 340 -5.78 27.76 -8.91
C THR A 340 -6.85 28.79 -9.24
N ALA A 341 -6.45 30.05 -9.42
CA ALA A 341 -7.39 31.10 -9.83
C ALA A 341 -8.02 30.74 -11.18
N SER A 342 -9.35 30.88 -11.27
CA SER A 342 -10.07 30.69 -12.55
C SER A 342 -9.52 31.65 -13.60
N ASP A 343 -9.16 31.12 -14.77
CA ASP A 343 -8.74 31.95 -15.91
C ASP A 343 -9.93 32.62 -16.60
N THR A 344 -11.15 32.13 -16.32
CA THR A 344 -12.39 32.69 -16.84
C THR A 344 -12.86 33.87 -16.01
N SER A 345 -13.12 35.01 -16.67
CA SER A 345 -13.58 36.25 -16.04
C SER A 345 -15.05 36.23 -15.58
N SER A 346 -15.75 35.12 -15.78
CA SER A 346 -17.16 34.95 -15.42
C SER A 346 -17.30 33.92 -14.30
N SER A 347 -17.46 34.36 -13.05
CA SER A 347 -18.04 33.50 -12.02
C SER A 347 -19.54 33.31 -12.28
N PRO A 348 -20.12 32.10 -12.17
CA PRO A 348 -19.49 30.82 -11.91
C PRO A 348 -19.40 30.02 -13.21
N SER A 349 -18.30 30.14 -13.95
CA SER A 349 -17.96 29.15 -14.96
C SER A 349 -17.48 27.90 -14.22
N VAL A 350 -17.90 26.73 -14.71
CA VAL A 350 -17.46 25.41 -14.25
C VAL A 350 -16.02 25.22 -14.72
N ASP A 351 -15.11 26.07 -14.26
CA ASP A 351 -13.69 25.96 -14.58
C ASP A 351 -13.15 24.75 -13.82
N PRO A 352 -12.87 23.63 -14.50
CA PRO A 352 -12.40 22.43 -13.83
C PRO A 352 -11.01 22.64 -13.23
N THR A 353 -10.25 23.65 -13.67
CA THR A 353 -8.91 23.93 -13.12
C THR A 353 -8.97 24.60 -11.76
N ALA A 354 -9.93 25.52 -11.57
CA ALA A 354 -10.13 26.21 -10.29
C ALA A 354 -10.79 25.33 -9.22
N LEU A 355 -11.62 24.36 -9.63
CA LEU A 355 -12.29 23.43 -8.72
C LEU A 355 -11.60 22.06 -8.58
N GLY A 356 -10.76 21.69 -9.54
CA GLY A 356 -10.06 20.40 -9.59
C GLY A 356 -8.62 20.45 -9.09
N SER A 357 -8.13 21.62 -8.66
CA SER A 357 -6.78 21.74 -8.10
C SER A 357 -6.75 21.44 -6.60
N TYR A 358 -5.59 20.98 -6.12
CA TYR A 358 -5.32 20.79 -4.69
C TYR A 358 -4.61 22.00 -4.10
N TRP A 359 -4.66 22.13 -2.78
CA TRP A 359 -3.88 23.14 -2.07
C TRP A 359 -2.40 22.82 -2.23
N GLN A 360 -1.61 23.83 -2.62
CA GLN A 360 -0.17 23.69 -2.81
C GLN A 360 0.61 24.28 -1.63
N GLY A 361 1.73 23.67 -1.31
CA GLY A 361 2.77 24.27 -0.48
C GLY A 361 3.96 24.77 -1.32
N PRO A 362 5.06 25.22 -0.70
CA PRO A 362 6.20 25.78 -1.42
C PRO A 362 6.81 24.80 -2.42
N GLY A 363 7.28 25.32 -3.55
CA GLY A 363 7.89 24.49 -4.60
C GLY A 363 6.91 23.65 -5.42
N ASN A 364 5.63 24.04 -5.48
CA ASN A 364 4.56 23.36 -6.23
C ASN A 364 4.31 21.91 -5.78
N THR A 365 4.51 21.63 -4.49
CA THR A 365 4.27 20.32 -3.90
C THR A 365 2.92 20.29 -3.18
N HIS A 366 2.32 19.11 -3.05
CA HIS A 366 1.12 18.95 -2.23
C HIS A 366 1.42 19.21 -0.76
N MET A 367 0.38 19.65 -0.05
CA MET A 367 0.42 19.84 1.39
C MET A 367 0.57 18.50 2.08
N SER A 368 1.67 18.30 2.82
CA SER A 368 1.96 17.06 3.52
C SER A 368 2.80 17.31 4.76
N TYR A 369 2.46 16.65 5.88
CA TYR A 369 3.29 16.70 7.08
C TYR A 369 4.60 15.93 6.93
N LEU A 370 4.66 14.96 6.01
CA LEU A 370 5.77 14.03 5.89
C LEU A 370 7.05 14.70 5.38
N VAL A 371 6.89 15.67 4.48
CA VAL A 371 7.98 16.52 3.99
C VAL A 371 8.07 17.87 4.72
N GLY A 372 7.35 18.03 5.84
CA GLY A 372 7.26 19.30 6.57
C GLY A 372 6.56 20.42 5.78
N ASN A 373 5.88 20.08 4.70
CA ASN A 373 5.19 21.01 3.83
C ASN A 373 3.75 21.28 4.29
N VAL A 374 3.65 22.03 5.40
CA VAL A 374 2.36 22.39 6.01
C VAL A 374 2.00 23.86 5.81
N THR A 375 2.73 24.58 4.95
CA THR A 375 2.50 26.01 4.71
C THR A 375 1.77 26.19 3.38
N PRO A 376 0.45 26.44 3.35
CA PRO A 376 -0.22 26.65 2.09
C PRO A 376 0.28 27.92 1.40
N VAL A 377 0.47 27.85 0.09
CA VAL A 377 0.86 28.96 -0.77
C VAL A 377 -0.39 29.44 -1.51
N ALA A 378 -0.68 30.73 -1.40
CA ALA A 378 -1.74 31.34 -2.20
C ALA A 378 -1.30 31.39 -3.67
N THR A 379 -2.18 31.04 -4.59
CA THR A 379 -1.91 30.88 -6.03
C THR A 379 -2.66 31.91 -6.87
#